data_AF-A0A3S0Y4N9-F1
#
_entry.id   AF-A0A3S0Y4N9-F1
#
_cell.length_a   1.000
_cell.length_b   1.000
_cell.length_c   1.000
_cell.angle_alpha   90.00
_cell.angle_beta   90.00
_cell.angle_gamma   90.00
#
_symmetry.space_group_name_H-M   'P 1'
#
loop_
_entity.id
_entity.type
_entity.pdbx_description
1 polymer ?
#
loop_
_entity_poly.entity_id
_entity_poly.type
_entity_poly.pdbx_seq_one_letter_code
_entity_poly.pdbx_strand_id
1 'polypeptide(L)' 'MTIDDATKEIVRRRANYLCEYCHSPERIATTRFTVDHLIPKSIGGSDELNNLALACH' A
#
# COMPACT_ATOMS: atom_id res chain seq x y z
N MET A 1 -5.84 11.96 -7.46
CA MET A 1 -5.44 11.92 -6.04
C MET A 1 -4.10 11.23 -5.99
N THR A 2 -3.02 12.00 -5.92
CA THR A 2 -1.65 11.48 -5.86
C THR A 2 -1.35 11.12 -4.42
N ILE A 3 -1.37 9.83 -4.09
CA ILE A 3 -0.81 9.36 -2.82
C ILE A 3 0.66 9.75 -2.84
N ASP A 4 1.06 10.58 -1.87
CA ASP A 4 2.41 11.12 -1.76
C ASP A 4 3.42 9.98 -1.62
N ASP A 5 4.59 10.13 -2.24
CA ASP A 5 5.62 9.10 -2.20
C ASP A 5 6.14 8.86 -0.77
N ALA A 6 6.08 9.87 0.12
CA ALA A 6 6.38 9.69 1.54
C ALA A 6 5.37 8.74 2.20
N THR A 7 4.07 8.89 1.90
CA THR A 7 3.04 7.98 2.41
C THR A 7 3.29 6.55 1.91
N LYS A 8 3.67 6.37 0.64
CA LYS A 8 4.02 5.04 0.11
C LYS A 8 5.21 4.43 0.81
N GLU A 9 6.24 5.22 1.10
CA GLU A 9 7.41 4.74 1.81
C GLU A 9 7.09 4.31 3.25
N ILE A 10 6.25 5.07 3.96
CA ILE A 10 5.80 4.70 5.31
C ILE A 10 5.02 3.38 5.28
N VAL A 11 4.08 3.21 4.34
CA VAL A 11 3.33 1.95 4.18
C VAL A 11 4.26 0.79 3.85
N ARG A 12 5.24 0.97 2.93
CA ARG A 12 6.25 -0.07 2.61
C ARG A 12 7.07 -0.45 3.83
N ARG A 13 7.57 0.52 4.57
CA ARG A 13 8.41 0.29 5.74
C ARG A 13 7.63 -0.40 6.86
N ARG A 14 6.37 -0.01 7.06
CA ARG A 14 5.44 -0.67 8.00
C ARG A 14 5.16 -2.11 7.58
N ALA A 15 4.88 -2.34 6.31
CA ALA A 15 4.65 -3.66 5.74
C ALA A 15 5.94 -4.48 5.58
N ASN A 16 7.08 -3.96 6.05
CA ASN A 16 8.40 -4.59 5.97
C ASN A 16 8.80 -5.01 4.55
N TYR A 17 8.38 -4.21 3.55
CA TYR A 17 8.54 -4.49 2.11
C TYR A 17 7.92 -5.84 1.69
N LEU A 18 6.85 -6.25 2.35
CA LEU A 18 6.05 -7.44 2.04
C LEU A 18 4.68 -6.99 1.51
N CYS A 19 4.18 -7.66 0.48
CA CYS A 19 2.81 -7.45 -0.01
C CYS A 19 1.82 -7.91 1.07
N GLU A 20 0.89 -7.07 1.53
CA GLU A 20 -0.09 -7.48 2.57
C GLU A 20 -1.12 -8.49 2.05
N TYR A 21 -1.31 -8.56 0.73
CA TYR A 21 -2.21 -9.53 0.11
C TYR A 21 -1.55 -10.89 -0.07
N CYS A 22 -0.35 -10.90 -0.65
CA CYS A 22 0.32 -12.13 -1.07
C CYS A 22 1.38 -12.61 -0.08
N HIS A 23 1.75 -11.78 0.90
CA HIS A 23 2.93 -11.94 1.77
C HIS A 23 4.25 -12.12 1.01
N SER A 24 4.27 -11.81 -0.28
CA SER A 24 5.46 -11.91 -1.12
C SER A 24 6.40 -10.73 -0.87
N PRO A 25 7.71 -10.96 -0.70
CA PRO A 25 8.68 -9.89 -0.54
C PRO A 25 8.89 -9.11 -1.83
N GLU A 26 9.07 -7.79 -1.68
CA GLU A 26 9.35 -6.85 -2.76
C GLU A 26 10.54 -7.26 -3.62
N ARG A 27 11.50 -7.98 -3.04
CA ARG A 27 12.64 -8.56 -3.75
C ARG A 27 12.26 -9.54 -4.88
N ILE A 28 11.13 -10.23 -4.76
CA ILE A 28 10.67 -11.23 -5.75
C ILE A 28 9.61 -10.61 -6.67
N ALA A 29 8.97 -9.53 -6.22
CA ALA A 29 8.00 -8.82 -7.02
C ALA A 29 8.71 -7.92 -8.06
N THR A 30 8.65 -8.33 -9.31
CA THR A 30 9.06 -7.53 -10.49
C THR A 30 8.17 -6.29 -10.71
N THR A 31 7.06 -6.20 -9.99
CA THR A 31 6.02 -5.17 -10.17
C THR A 31 6.22 -3.98 -9.24
N ARG A 32 5.73 -2.81 -9.63
CA ARG A 32 5.70 -1.64 -8.75
C ARG A 32 4.65 -1.84 -7.66
N PHE A 33 5.09 -1.84 -6.40
CA PHE A 33 4.19 -1.79 -5.26
C PHE A 33 3.39 -0.51 -5.29
N THR A 34 2.07 -0.65 -5.26
CA THR A 34 1.13 0.44 -5.28
C THR A 34 0.37 0.44 -3.96
N VAL A 35 0.14 1.61 -3.41
CA VAL A 35 -0.66 1.72 -2.19
C VAL A 35 -2.12 1.75 -2.60
N ASP A 36 -2.88 0.78 -2.09
CA ASP A 36 -4.30 0.65 -2.33
C ASP A 36 -5.11 1.02 -1.07
N HIS A 37 -6.36 1.45 -1.25
CA HIS A 37 -7.23 1.78 -0.12
C HIS A 37 -8.09 0.56 0.23
N LEU A 38 -7.94 0.03 1.44
CA LEU A 38 -8.80 -1.03 1.97
C LEU A 38 -10.28 -0.65 1.90
N ILE A 39 -10.58 0.60 2.28
CA ILE A 39 -11.91 1.19 2.22
C ILE A 39 -11.89 2.31 1.19
N PRO A 40 -12.59 2.19 0.04
CA PRO A 40 -12.64 3.26 -0.94
C PRO A 40 -13.31 4.53 -0.38
N LYS A 41 -12.84 5.70 -0.80
CA LYS A 41 -13.39 7.00 -0.36
C LYS A 41 -14.91 7.13 -0.57
N SER A 42 -15.44 6.49 -1.61
CA SER A 42 -16.87 6.53 -1.93
C SER A 42 -17.78 5.95 -0.83
N ILE A 43 -17.26 5.08 0.04
CA ILE A 43 -18.02 4.49 1.17
C ILE A 43 -17.64 5.11 2.52
N GLY A 44 -16.91 6.23 2.52
CA GLY A 44 -16.42 6.90 3.73
C GLY A 44 -15.02 6.45 4.17
N GLY A 45 -14.23 5.84 3.27
CA GLY A 45 -12.85 5.48 3.56
C GLY A 45 -11.93 6.69 3.71
N SER A 46 -11.10 6.68 4.75
CA SER A 46 -10.08 7.71 4.97
C SER A 46 -8.85 7.49 4.09
N ASP A 47 -8.10 8.55 3.78
CA ASP A 47 -6.74 8.46 3.20
C ASP A 47 -5.64 8.24 4.26
N GLU A 48 -6.04 7.73 5.43
CA GLU A 48 -5.13 7.47 6.54
C GLU A 48 -4.23 6.26 6.25
N LEU A 49 -3.00 6.32 6.76
CA LEU A 49 -2.00 5.24 6.70
C LEU A 49 -2.49 3.88 7.22
N ASN A 50 -3.56 3.84 8.02
CA ASN A 50 -4.19 2.60 8.47
C ASN A 50 -5.17 2.00 7.48
N ASN A 51 -5.71 2.81 6.57
CA ASN A 51 -6.59 2.37 5.50
C ASN A 51 -5.83 2.12 4.18
N LEU A 52 -4.52 2.37 4.19
CA LEU A 52 -3.62 2.19 3.06
C LEU A 52 -2.89 0.85 3.20
N ALA A 53 -3.10 -0.04 2.25
CA ALA A 53 -2.45 -1.35 2.19
C ALA A 53 -1.39 -1.40 1.09
N LEU A 54 -0.31 -2.14 1.34
CA LEU A 54 0.69 -2.39 0.30
C LEU A 54 0.24 -3.51 -0.64
N ALA A 55 -0.20 -3.14 -1.84
CA ALA A 55 -0.60 -4.07 -2.88
C ALA A 55 0.49 -4.24 -3.94
N CYS A 56 0.78 -5.49 -4.25
CA CYS A 56 1.54 -5.89 -5.42
C CYS A 56 0.52 -6.07 -6.58
N HIS A 57 0.70 -5.32 -7.68
CA HIS A 57 -0.23 -5.26 -8.80
C HIS A 57 0.21 -6.08 -10.02
#